data_AF-M5CGV3-F1
#
_entry.id   AF-M5CGV3-F1
#
_cell.length_a   1.000
_cell.length_b   1.000
_cell.length_c   1.000
_cell.angle_alpha   90.00
_cell.angle_beta   90.00
_cell.angle_gamma   90.00
#
_symmetry.space_group_name_H-M   'P 1'
#
loop_
_entity.id
_entity.type
_entity.pdbx_description
1 polymer ?
#
loop_
_entity_poly.entity_id
_entity_poly.type
_entity_poly.pdbx_seq_one_letter_code
_entity_poly.pdbx_strand_id
1 'polypeptide(L)'
;MADNSQLSFVLPPIQDNPDGSWGPSVLHMPAQFKDIPYAPFSKSDKLGKFADWTEGDGRDRPGATNTQQRYGNRRDGQPAYGSGSTNAFAYIHEQDEASFSLVDNKAAAPRRGGMLFGRGRGGGRGMAARTGFNARTPARGGAAAGRTNARTPARRGWKDWDKPSRTRESSVPINPSWRILEEIDFPRLSKLRLEVDDPETLESYGKIYAYEKGYDRINTKNERPLQILDRIKYNTTTSDDPVIQQLANKETATIYATDSILSLLMCAPRSVYPWDIVIVREGNKLFLDKRDGGPFGT
;
A
#
# COMPACT_ATOMS: atom_id res chain seq x y z
N MET A 1 73.83 18.89 19.73
CA MET A 1 73.03 17.84 19.05
C MET A 1 71.60 18.33 19.03
N ALA A 2 71.11 18.80 17.88
CA ALA A 2 69.76 19.34 17.76
C ALA A 2 68.78 18.17 17.56
N ASP A 3 67.78 18.10 18.44
CA ASP A 3 66.75 17.07 18.45
C ASP A 3 65.70 17.41 17.37
N ASN A 4 65.70 16.64 16.29
CA ASN A 4 64.77 16.78 15.17
C ASN A 4 63.43 16.15 15.59
N SER A 5 62.59 16.89 16.30
CA SER A 5 61.18 16.53 16.49
C SER A 5 60.44 16.67 15.16
N GLN A 6 60.50 15.62 14.33
CA GLN A 6 59.75 15.53 13.08
C GLN A 6 58.25 15.75 13.38
N LEU A 7 57.67 16.73 12.70
CA LEU A 7 56.22 16.95 12.69
C LEU A 7 55.56 15.66 12.17
N SER A 8 54.78 15.00 13.03
CA SER A 8 54.13 13.73 12.70
C SER A 8 52.90 13.98 11.82
N PHE A 9 53.09 13.93 10.51
CA PHE A 9 52.00 13.90 9.55
C PHE A 9 51.97 12.54 8.86
N VAL A 10 50.88 11.80 9.06
CA VAL A 10 50.63 10.53 8.38
C VAL A 10 49.63 10.79 7.27
N LEU A 11 49.94 10.31 6.06
CA LEU A 11 49.04 10.45 4.91
C LEU A 11 47.69 9.77 5.21
N PRO A 12 46.56 10.45 4.99
CA PRO A 12 45.26 9.83 5.16
C PRO A 12 45.11 8.70 4.13
N PRO A 13 44.47 7.58 4.50
CA PRO A 13 44.17 6.52 3.55
C PRO A 13 43.19 7.05 2.50
N ILE A 14 43.58 6.98 1.23
CA ILE A 14 42.73 7.31 0.08
C ILE A 14 42.25 5.99 -0.51
N GLN A 15 40.96 5.95 -0.88
CA GLN A 15 40.35 4.78 -1.51
C GLN A 15 40.49 4.91 -3.03
N ASP A 16 41.06 3.89 -3.67
CA ASP A 16 41.18 3.83 -5.13
C ASP A 16 40.10 2.93 -5.72
N ASN A 17 39.37 3.44 -6.70
CA ASN A 17 38.35 2.70 -7.43
C ASN A 17 38.99 1.96 -8.62
N PRO A 18 39.05 0.61 -8.63
CA PRO A 18 39.75 -0.15 -9.66
C PRO A 18 39.09 -0.06 -11.05
N ASP A 19 37.82 0.31 -11.11
CA ASP A 19 37.03 0.59 -12.30
C ASP A 19 37.25 2.01 -12.86
N GLY A 20 38.05 2.85 -12.17
CA GLY A 20 38.34 4.22 -12.58
C GLY A 20 37.16 5.18 -12.47
N SER A 21 36.05 4.75 -11.84
CA SER A 21 34.87 5.58 -11.64
C SER A 21 35.13 6.66 -10.59
N TRP A 22 34.60 7.86 -10.85
CA TRP A 22 34.58 8.94 -9.88
C TRP A 22 33.36 8.82 -8.97
N GLY A 23 33.57 8.63 -7.66
CA GLY A 23 32.49 8.59 -6.67
C GLY A 23 32.64 7.48 -5.62
N PRO A 24 31.67 7.35 -4.70
CA PRO A 24 31.67 6.29 -3.70
C PRO A 24 31.48 4.92 -4.35
N SER A 25 32.41 4.00 -4.09
CA SER A 25 32.33 2.60 -4.54
C SER A 25 31.59 1.74 -3.51
N VAL A 26 30.82 0.76 -3.99
CA VAL A 26 30.14 -0.25 -3.16
C VAL A 26 31.15 -1.13 -2.42
N LEU A 27 32.37 -1.28 -2.95
CA LEU A 27 33.46 -2.03 -2.32
C LEU A 27 34.05 -1.31 -1.10
N HIS A 28 33.95 0.02 -1.07
CA HIS A 28 34.55 0.89 -0.05
C HIS A 28 33.48 1.45 0.92
N MET A 29 32.60 0.59 1.43
CA MET A 29 31.68 0.97 2.49
C MET A 29 32.43 1.22 3.81
N PRO A 30 32.15 2.33 4.54
CA PRO A 30 32.80 2.60 5.81
C PRO A 30 32.67 1.43 6.79
N ALA A 31 33.78 0.96 7.35
CA ALA A 31 33.81 -0.21 8.24
C ALA A 31 32.81 -0.11 9.41
N GLN A 32 32.57 1.11 9.91
CA GLN A 32 31.62 1.39 10.99
C GLN A 32 30.15 1.06 10.67
N PHE A 33 29.79 0.84 9.40
CA PHE A 33 28.41 0.58 8.96
C PHE A 33 28.24 -0.73 8.17
N LYS A 34 29.32 -1.49 7.94
CA LYS A 34 29.31 -2.67 7.05
C LYS A 34 28.35 -3.78 7.52
N ASP A 35 28.20 -3.94 8.83
CA ASP A 35 27.44 -5.04 9.44
C ASP A 35 26.18 -4.57 10.20
N ILE A 36 25.76 -3.32 9.98
CA ILE A 36 24.61 -2.72 10.67
C ILE A 36 23.54 -2.37 9.64
N PRO A 37 22.30 -2.89 9.76
CA PRO A 37 21.20 -2.47 8.90
C PRO A 37 21.00 -0.96 8.97
N TYR A 38 20.99 -0.29 7.82
CA TYR A 38 20.80 1.15 7.76
C TYR A 38 19.34 1.51 8.05
N ALA A 39 19.11 2.33 9.07
CA ALA A 39 17.84 2.99 9.31
C ALA A 39 18.07 4.51 9.46
N PRO A 40 17.40 5.35 8.65
CA PRO A 40 17.53 6.80 8.77
C PRO A 40 16.89 7.29 10.08
N PHE A 41 17.58 8.18 10.80
CA PHE A 41 17.08 8.77 12.04
C PHE A 41 17.52 10.22 12.19
N SER A 42 16.83 10.99 13.04
CA SER A 42 17.24 12.34 13.42
C SER A 42 17.64 12.39 14.89
N LYS A 43 18.79 13.01 15.19
CA LYS A 43 19.23 13.25 16.58
C LYS A 43 18.39 14.30 17.31
N SER A 44 17.60 15.08 16.58
CA SER A 44 16.70 16.11 17.14
C SER A 44 15.31 15.58 17.46
N ASP A 45 15.02 14.31 17.14
CA ASP A 45 13.73 13.72 17.46
C ASP A 45 13.56 13.60 18.97
N LYS A 46 12.34 13.91 19.45
CA LYS A 46 12.02 13.83 20.86
C LYS A 46 12.05 12.37 21.34
N LEU A 47 12.75 12.15 22.44
CA LEU A 47 12.78 10.87 23.16
C LEU A 47 11.70 10.86 24.27
N GLY A 48 11.30 9.67 24.72
CA GLY A 48 10.39 9.52 25.88
C GLY A 48 8.97 9.05 25.56
N LYS A 49 8.79 8.21 24.53
CA LYS A 49 7.53 7.47 24.33
C LYS A 49 7.54 6.20 25.18
N PHE A 50 6.45 5.94 25.88
CA PHE A 50 6.26 4.73 26.67
C PHE A 50 5.43 3.73 25.84
N ALA A 51 5.81 2.45 25.89
CA ALA A 51 4.97 1.38 25.36
C ALA A 51 4.01 0.93 26.48
N ASP A 52 2.71 0.95 26.21
CA ASP A 52 1.67 0.44 27.11
C ASP A 52 0.95 -0.72 26.44
N TRP A 53 1.03 -1.91 27.03
CA TRP A 53 0.34 -3.11 26.55
C TRP A 53 -1.06 -3.27 27.15
N THR A 54 -1.44 -2.42 28.11
CA THR A 54 -2.77 -2.42 28.75
C THR A 54 -3.75 -1.47 28.07
N GLU A 55 -3.25 -0.52 27.27
CA GLU A 55 -4.06 0.31 26.41
C GLU A 55 -4.61 -0.56 25.26
N GLY A 56 -5.82 -1.08 25.44
CA GLY A 56 -6.48 -1.91 24.43
C GLY A 56 -6.54 -1.20 23.09
N ASP A 57 -6.33 -1.94 21.99
CA ASP A 57 -6.29 -1.41 20.64
C ASP A 57 -7.56 -0.58 20.39
N GLY A 58 -7.42 0.74 20.37
CA GLY A 58 -8.54 1.69 20.29
C GLY A 58 -9.31 1.64 18.96
N ARG A 59 -9.06 0.61 18.15
CA ARG A 59 -9.68 0.32 16.86
C ARG A 59 -11.01 -0.42 16.98
N ASP A 60 -11.26 -1.15 18.07
CA ASP A 60 -12.43 -2.05 18.18
C ASP A 60 -13.53 -1.59 19.16
N ARG A 61 -13.65 -0.29 19.45
CA ARG A 61 -14.86 0.24 20.14
C ARG A 61 -15.89 0.71 19.11
N PRO A 62 -16.98 -0.02 18.85
CA PRO A 62 -18.06 0.47 18.01
C PRO A 62 -18.76 1.61 18.75
N GLY A 63 -18.62 2.84 18.22
CA GLY A 63 -19.28 4.04 18.74
C GLY A 63 -18.37 5.09 19.38
N ALA A 64 -17.06 4.88 19.46
CA ALA A 64 -16.13 5.94 19.86
C ALA A 64 -15.92 6.92 18.70
N THR A 65 -16.47 8.13 18.81
CA THR A 65 -16.18 9.21 17.87
C THR A 65 -14.68 9.53 17.92
N ASN A 66 -14.10 9.70 16.72
CA ASN A 66 -12.68 9.93 16.44
C ASN A 66 -12.12 11.29 16.97
N THR A 67 -12.65 11.77 18.09
CA THR A 67 -12.31 13.06 18.70
C THR A 67 -11.26 12.93 19.80
N GLN A 68 -11.12 11.74 20.41
CA GLN A 68 -10.11 11.51 21.45
C GLN A 68 -8.72 11.11 20.91
N GLN A 69 -8.62 10.52 19.70
CA GLN A 69 -7.32 10.25 19.07
C GLN A 69 -6.57 11.53 18.63
N ARG A 70 -7.27 12.67 18.54
CA ARG A 70 -6.65 13.96 18.18
C ARG A 70 -5.91 14.66 19.30
N TYR A 71 -6.05 14.24 20.56
CA TYR A 71 -5.39 14.91 21.69
C TYR A 71 -4.13 14.19 22.18
N GLY A 72 -3.97 12.89 21.93
CA GLY A 72 -2.73 12.15 22.24
C GLY A 72 -1.62 12.32 21.20
N ASN A 73 -1.98 12.48 19.92
CA ASN A 73 -1.01 12.39 18.80
C ASN A 73 -0.62 13.74 18.18
N ARG A 74 -0.96 14.87 18.82
CA ARG A 74 -0.63 16.22 18.30
C ARG A 74 0.57 16.88 18.97
N ARG A 75 1.01 16.39 20.13
CA ARG A 75 2.09 17.04 20.88
C ARG A 75 3.49 16.59 20.43
N ASP A 76 3.56 15.37 19.91
CA ASP A 76 4.77 14.80 19.33
C ASP A 76 4.47 14.43 17.89
N GLY A 77 4.94 15.26 16.96
CA GLY A 77 4.80 15.03 15.53
C GLY A 77 5.34 13.66 15.13
N GLN A 78 4.82 13.14 14.02
CA GLN A 78 5.44 12.01 13.35
C GLN A 78 6.91 12.33 13.07
N PRO A 79 7.85 11.38 13.26
CA PRO A 79 9.26 11.62 12.96
C PRO A 79 9.38 12.09 11.51
N ALA A 80 9.98 13.27 11.33
CA ALA A 80 10.03 13.92 10.02
C ALA A 80 10.91 13.17 9.01
N TYR A 81 11.79 12.30 9.51
CA TYR A 81 12.77 11.54 8.74
C TYR A 81 12.53 10.04 8.95
N GLY A 82 12.61 9.23 7.88
CA GLY A 82 12.45 7.76 7.96
C GLY A 82 11.01 7.23 8.11
N SER A 83 9.99 8.10 8.24
CA SER A 83 8.57 7.73 8.40
C SER A 83 7.95 6.90 7.26
N GLY A 84 8.67 6.67 6.16
CA GLY A 84 8.21 5.87 5.00
C GLY A 84 9.20 4.81 4.53
N SER A 85 10.33 4.62 5.21
CA SER A 85 11.27 3.53 4.90
C SER A 85 10.93 2.29 5.73
N THR A 86 11.18 1.10 5.17
CA THR A 86 11.06 -0.17 5.89
C THR A 86 11.90 -0.13 7.16
N ASN A 87 11.27 -0.22 8.34
CA ASN A 87 11.98 -0.25 9.61
C ASN A 87 12.71 -1.58 9.79
N ALA A 88 14.00 -1.63 9.48
CA ALA A 88 14.84 -2.82 9.62
C ALA A 88 14.93 -3.36 11.06
N PHE A 89 14.54 -2.56 12.06
CA PHE A 89 14.58 -2.91 13.49
C PHE A 89 13.18 -3.11 14.10
N ALA A 90 12.11 -3.09 13.30
CA ALA A 90 10.76 -3.33 13.81
C ALA A 90 10.49 -4.83 13.96
N TYR A 91 9.95 -5.21 15.11
CA TYR A 91 9.36 -6.53 15.31
C TYR A 91 7.88 -6.47 14.96
N ILE A 92 7.42 -7.37 14.08
CA ILE A 92 6.01 -7.53 13.73
C ILE A 92 5.54 -8.83 14.37
N HIS A 93 4.55 -8.72 15.25
CA HIS A 93 3.96 -9.88 15.90
C HIS A 93 2.80 -10.40 15.05
N GLU A 94 2.93 -11.60 14.49
CA GLU A 94 1.99 -12.15 13.49
C GLU A 94 0.78 -12.88 14.10
N GLN A 95 0.80 -13.22 15.39
CA GLN A 95 -0.25 -14.00 16.04
C GLN A 95 -1.03 -13.18 17.07
N ASP A 96 -2.35 -13.37 17.11
CA ASP A 96 -3.23 -12.71 18.07
C ASP A 96 -3.25 -13.50 19.40
N GLU A 97 -2.32 -13.15 20.30
CA GLU A 97 -2.16 -13.80 21.61
C GLU A 97 -3.38 -13.63 22.54
N ALA A 98 -4.31 -12.70 22.24
CA ALA A 98 -5.54 -12.51 23.02
C ALA A 98 -6.51 -13.71 22.92
N SER A 99 -6.29 -14.59 21.96
CA SER A 99 -7.08 -15.82 21.75
C SER A 99 -6.68 -16.97 22.68
N PHE A 100 -5.51 -16.90 23.33
CA PHE A 100 -5.06 -17.95 24.24
C PHE A 100 -5.65 -17.75 25.63
N SER A 101 -6.21 -18.82 26.19
CA SER A 101 -6.62 -18.87 27.59
C SER A 101 -5.63 -19.72 28.39
N LEU A 102 -5.24 -19.24 29.56
CA LEU A 102 -4.39 -20.01 30.47
C LEU A 102 -5.23 -21.12 31.12
N VAL A 103 -4.88 -22.37 30.85
CA VAL A 103 -5.51 -23.54 31.52
C VAL A 103 -4.92 -23.68 32.92
N ASP A 104 -5.75 -23.54 33.95
CA ASP A 104 -5.35 -23.80 35.32
C ASP A 104 -5.41 -25.32 35.62
N ASN A 105 -4.30 -25.87 36.11
CA ASN A 105 -4.19 -27.28 36.55
C ASN A 105 -4.56 -27.47 38.03
N LYS A 106 -5.03 -26.43 38.72
CA LYS A 106 -5.52 -26.53 40.09
C LYS A 106 -7.04 -26.72 40.11
N ALA A 107 -7.51 -27.65 40.94
CA ALA A 107 -8.95 -27.83 41.17
C ALA A 107 -9.55 -26.54 41.75
N ALA A 108 -10.40 -25.87 40.97
CA ALA A 108 -11.09 -24.66 41.42
C ALA A 108 -11.98 -24.98 42.65
N ALA A 109 -11.88 -24.17 43.69
CA ALA A 109 -12.74 -24.28 44.87
C ALA A 109 -14.22 -24.04 44.47
N PRO A 110 -15.17 -24.84 45.00
CA PRO A 110 -16.57 -24.73 44.59
C PRO A 110 -17.15 -23.38 45.01
N ARG A 111 -17.51 -22.56 44.03
CA ARG A 111 -18.27 -21.32 44.24
C ARG A 111 -19.65 -21.66 44.80
N ARG A 112 -19.90 -21.22 46.04
CA ARG A 112 -21.17 -21.42 46.75
C ARG A 112 -22.01 -20.14 46.66
N GLY A 113 -23.16 -20.24 45.99
CA GLY A 113 -24.28 -19.26 46.04
C GLY A 113 -24.37 -18.32 44.83
N GLY A 114 -25.49 -18.17 44.13
CA GLY A 114 -26.81 -18.72 44.35
C GLY A 114 -27.79 -18.42 43.20
N MET A 115 -28.66 -19.40 42.97
CA MET A 115 -30.00 -19.43 42.36
C MET A 115 -30.27 -18.93 40.94
N LEU A 116 -30.58 -19.95 40.13
CA LEU A 116 -31.42 -19.98 38.94
C LEU A 116 -32.91 -20.03 39.36
N PHE A 117 -33.67 -18.96 39.16
CA PHE A 117 -35.14 -18.93 38.99
C PHE A 117 -35.42 -17.58 38.30
N GLY A 118 -36.19 -17.40 37.23
CA GLY A 118 -37.26 -18.17 36.63
C GLY A 118 -38.16 -17.12 35.94
N ARG A 119 -38.21 -17.14 34.61
CA ARG A 119 -39.36 -16.84 33.73
C ARG A 119 -40.46 -15.88 34.26
N GLY A 120 -40.59 -14.71 33.60
CA GLY A 120 -41.90 -14.27 33.08
C GLY A 120 -42.62 -13.05 33.69
N ARG A 121 -43.00 -12.14 32.78
CA ARG A 121 -44.35 -11.55 32.60
C ARG A 121 -44.76 -10.30 33.41
N GLY A 122 -45.20 -9.28 32.65
CA GLY A 122 -46.08 -8.16 33.06
C GLY A 122 -45.30 -6.87 33.33
N GLY A 123 -45.61 -5.69 32.77
CA GLY A 123 -46.84 -5.17 32.18
C GLY A 123 -47.20 -3.84 32.85
N GLY A 124 -47.51 -2.79 32.08
CA GLY A 124 -48.18 -1.55 32.54
C GLY A 124 -47.23 -0.40 32.91
N ARG A 125 -47.12 0.66 32.10
CA ARG A 125 -48.00 1.84 31.98
C ARG A 125 -48.10 2.70 33.26
N GLY A 126 -47.50 3.90 33.15
CA GLY A 126 -48.08 5.17 33.61
C GLY A 126 -48.01 5.48 35.10
N MET A 127 -47.41 6.63 35.44
CA MET A 127 -48.13 7.74 36.08
C MET A 127 -47.21 8.95 36.24
N ALA A 128 -47.71 10.10 35.82
CA ALA A 128 -47.17 11.42 36.10
C ALA A 128 -47.90 12.02 37.32
N ALA A 129 -47.16 12.63 38.25
CA ALA A 129 -47.63 13.69 39.16
C ALA A 129 -46.39 14.19 39.94
N ARG A 130 -45.84 15.38 39.65
CA ARG A 130 -46.23 16.73 40.10
C ARG A 130 -45.92 17.02 41.58
N THR A 131 -45.60 18.30 41.81
CA THR A 131 -45.35 19.03 43.09
C THR A 131 -43.92 18.89 43.62
N GLY A 132 -43.06 19.91 43.79
CA GLY A 132 -43.21 21.37 43.78
C GLY A 132 -42.95 21.93 45.18
N PHE A 133 -41.72 22.34 45.51
CA PHE A 133 -41.44 23.19 46.67
C PHE A 133 -40.20 24.08 46.44
N ASN A 134 -40.44 25.39 46.55
CA ASN A 134 -39.46 26.47 46.56
C ASN A 134 -38.72 26.52 47.90
N ALA A 135 -37.40 26.73 47.88
CA ALA A 135 -36.69 27.43 48.94
C ALA A 135 -35.55 28.26 48.33
N ARG A 136 -35.63 29.57 48.56
CA ARG A 136 -34.71 30.62 48.09
C ARG A 136 -33.53 30.74 49.04
N THR A 137 -32.31 30.78 48.51
CA THR A 137 -31.18 31.47 49.15
C THR A 137 -30.30 32.10 48.06
N PRO A 138 -29.95 33.40 48.14
CA PRO A 138 -29.15 34.07 47.11
C PRO A 138 -27.66 34.03 47.49
N ALA A 139 -26.81 33.58 46.57
CA ALA A 139 -25.36 33.75 46.68
C ALA A 139 -24.73 33.95 45.29
N ARG A 140 -24.76 35.23 44.87
CA ARG A 140 -23.73 35.98 44.13
C ARG A 140 -22.57 35.17 43.50
N GLY A 141 -22.52 35.16 42.16
CA GLY A 141 -21.27 35.25 41.40
C GLY A 141 -21.04 34.18 40.33
N GLY A 142 -20.96 34.61 39.06
CA GLY A 142 -20.04 34.00 38.08
C GLY A 142 -20.66 33.34 36.84
N ALA A 143 -20.60 34.07 35.72
CA ALA A 143 -20.48 33.59 34.35
C ALA A 143 -21.62 32.72 33.77
N ALA A 144 -22.62 33.43 33.23
CA ALA A 144 -23.37 32.95 32.08
C ALA A 144 -22.46 32.86 30.85
N ALA A 145 -22.25 31.65 30.32
CA ALA A 145 -21.88 31.43 28.93
C ALA A 145 -22.71 30.25 28.43
N GLY A 146 -23.90 30.59 27.92
CA GLY A 146 -24.80 29.65 27.28
C GLY A 146 -24.12 28.96 26.11
N ARG A 147 -24.17 27.63 26.11
CA ARG A 147 -23.78 26.78 24.98
C ARG A 147 -24.76 26.99 23.83
N THR A 148 -24.47 27.94 22.95
CA THR A 148 -25.12 28.05 21.65
C THR A 148 -24.56 26.97 20.74
N ASN A 149 -25.36 25.93 20.55
CA ASN A 149 -25.15 24.84 19.62
C ASN A 149 -25.31 25.37 18.19
N ALA A 150 -24.29 26.06 17.67
CA ALA A 150 -24.21 26.41 16.26
C ALA A 150 -23.91 25.14 15.46
N ARG A 151 -24.96 24.50 14.97
CA ARG A 151 -24.92 23.44 13.96
C ARG A 151 -24.41 24.04 12.65
N THR A 152 -23.11 24.30 12.55
CA THR A 152 -22.46 24.47 11.26
C THR A 152 -22.51 23.10 10.58
N PRO A 153 -23.16 22.96 9.40
CA PRO A 153 -23.08 21.71 8.67
C PRO A 153 -21.62 21.55 8.27
N ALA A 154 -20.93 20.62 8.94
CA ALA A 154 -19.58 20.24 8.57
C ALA A 154 -19.65 19.79 7.12
N ARG A 155 -19.17 20.65 6.21
CA ARG A 155 -18.95 20.33 4.82
C ARG A 155 -18.04 19.10 4.82
N ARG A 156 -18.63 17.92 4.63
CA ARG A 156 -17.95 16.66 4.32
C ARG A 156 -17.27 16.86 2.98
N GLY A 157 -16.17 17.60 2.99
CA GLY A 157 -15.39 17.94 1.83
C GLY A 157 -14.60 16.72 1.42
N TRP A 158 -14.84 16.27 0.19
CA TRP A 158 -13.93 15.69 -0.82
C TRP A 158 -12.80 14.70 -0.45
N LYS A 159 -12.51 14.44 0.83
CA LYS A 159 -11.37 13.67 1.31
C LYS A 159 -11.72 12.23 1.66
N ASP A 160 -13.01 11.89 1.58
CA ASP A 160 -13.52 10.52 1.79
C ASP A 160 -13.42 9.65 0.52
N TRP A 161 -13.02 10.20 -0.63
CA TRP A 161 -12.88 9.46 -1.89
C TRP A 161 -11.56 8.65 -1.95
N ASP A 162 -10.51 9.08 -1.24
CA ASP A 162 -9.20 8.41 -1.16
C ASP A 162 -9.12 7.43 0.02
N LYS A 163 -10.12 6.57 0.18
CA LYS A 163 -10.00 5.42 1.09
C LYS A 163 -9.37 4.25 0.33
N PRO A 164 -8.12 3.85 0.62
CA PRO A 164 -7.46 2.71 -0.05
C PRO A 164 -8.10 1.35 0.29
N SER A 165 -9.07 1.33 1.21
CA SER A 165 -9.84 0.17 1.65
C SER A 165 -11.06 -0.12 0.75
N ARG A 166 -10.93 0.06 -0.56
CA ARG A 166 -11.87 -0.62 -1.46
C ARG A 166 -11.39 -2.05 -1.58
N THR A 167 -12.16 -3.01 -1.06
CA THR A 167 -11.95 -4.43 -1.31
C THR A 167 -11.93 -4.60 -2.83
N ARG A 168 -10.78 -4.97 -3.38
CA ARG A 168 -10.60 -5.16 -4.82
C ARG A 168 -10.87 -6.62 -5.10
N GLU A 169 -11.97 -6.90 -5.78
CA GLU A 169 -12.34 -8.25 -6.18
C GLU A 169 -11.44 -8.71 -7.33
N SER A 170 -11.05 -9.98 -7.33
CA SER A 170 -10.21 -10.58 -8.37
C SER A 170 -10.82 -10.38 -9.77
N SER A 171 -9.97 -10.21 -10.79
CA SER A 171 -10.43 -10.01 -12.17
C SER A 171 -11.14 -11.24 -12.76
N VAL A 172 -10.96 -12.41 -12.15
CA VAL A 172 -11.55 -13.70 -12.54
C VAL A 172 -12.11 -14.40 -11.30
N PRO A 173 -13.26 -15.11 -11.40
CA PRO A 173 -13.73 -15.99 -10.34
C PRO A 173 -12.73 -17.13 -10.11
N ILE A 174 -12.18 -17.19 -8.90
CA ILE A 174 -11.22 -18.22 -8.51
C ILE A 174 -11.95 -19.55 -8.32
N ASN A 175 -11.57 -20.56 -9.10
CA ASN A 175 -12.14 -21.90 -8.99
C ASN A 175 -11.35 -22.73 -7.95
N PRO A 176 -12.01 -23.43 -7.00
CA PRO A 176 -11.34 -24.32 -6.05
C PRO A 176 -10.48 -25.42 -6.67
N SER A 177 -10.71 -25.79 -7.94
CA SER A 177 -9.91 -26.80 -8.64
C SER A 177 -8.55 -26.27 -9.12
N TRP A 178 -8.30 -24.96 -9.03
CA TRP A 178 -7.06 -24.37 -9.50
C TRP A 178 -5.92 -24.66 -8.53
N ARG A 179 -4.81 -25.14 -9.08
CA ARG A 179 -3.59 -25.39 -8.32
C ARG A 179 -2.70 -24.15 -8.36
N ILE A 180 -2.37 -23.62 -7.19
CA ILE A 180 -1.36 -22.59 -7.05
C ILE A 180 0.01 -23.20 -7.40
N LEU A 181 0.72 -22.59 -8.35
CA LEU A 181 2.05 -23.02 -8.75
C LEU A 181 3.14 -22.22 -8.03
N GLU A 182 3.02 -20.89 -8.08
CA GLU A 182 3.96 -19.98 -7.45
C GLU A 182 3.23 -18.70 -7.01
N GLU A 183 3.70 -18.12 -5.91
CA GLU A 183 3.30 -16.81 -5.43
C GLU A 183 4.53 -15.88 -5.45
N ILE A 184 4.38 -14.72 -6.09
CA ILE A 184 5.47 -13.76 -6.26
C ILE A 184 5.01 -12.41 -5.76
N ASP A 185 5.71 -11.88 -4.77
CA ASP A 185 5.48 -10.56 -4.19
C ASP A 185 6.21 -9.45 -4.98
N PHE A 186 5.68 -8.23 -4.93
CA PHE A 186 6.28 -7.08 -5.63
C PHE A 186 7.72 -6.74 -5.21
N PRO A 187 8.11 -6.86 -3.93
CA PRO A 187 9.50 -6.69 -3.53
C PRO A 187 10.47 -7.68 -4.20
N ARG A 188 10.06 -8.91 -4.48
CA ARG A 188 10.87 -9.90 -5.20
C ARG A 188 11.01 -9.51 -6.67
N LEU A 189 9.93 -9.11 -7.33
CA LEU A 189 9.99 -8.64 -8.74
C LEU A 189 10.90 -7.42 -8.91
N SER A 190 10.87 -6.48 -7.97
CA SER A 190 11.62 -5.21 -8.06
C SER A 190 13.14 -5.38 -7.99
N LYS A 191 13.62 -6.53 -7.52
CA LYS A 191 15.05 -6.87 -7.43
C LYS A 191 15.58 -7.60 -8.66
N LEU A 192 14.70 -8.05 -9.54
CA LEU A 192 15.09 -8.77 -10.75
C LEU A 192 15.70 -7.80 -11.77
N ARG A 193 16.77 -8.24 -12.41
CA ARG A 193 17.42 -7.53 -13.51
C ARG A 193 17.83 -8.55 -14.57
N LEU A 194 17.56 -8.20 -15.82
CA LEU A 194 17.95 -8.96 -17.00
C LEU A 194 18.54 -7.98 -18.01
N GLU A 195 19.70 -8.31 -18.57
CA GLU A 195 20.27 -7.59 -19.71
C GLU A 195 19.84 -8.30 -20.99
N VAL A 196 19.45 -7.52 -21.99
CA VAL A 196 18.83 -8.01 -23.23
C VAL A 196 19.52 -7.32 -24.40
N ASP A 197 19.74 -8.07 -25.48
CA ASP A 197 20.31 -7.57 -26.73
C ASP A 197 19.31 -6.72 -27.53
N ASP A 198 19.82 -6.02 -28.55
CA ASP A 198 18.99 -5.24 -29.46
C ASP A 198 18.01 -6.13 -30.24
N PRO A 199 16.73 -5.72 -30.39
CA PRO A 199 15.73 -6.54 -31.06
C PRO A 199 15.96 -6.60 -32.58
N GLU A 200 15.72 -7.76 -33.18
CA GLU A 200 15.70 -7.94 -34.63
C GLU A 200 14.27 -7.78 -35.18
N THR A 201 14.10 -6.96 -36.21
CA THR A 201 12.80 -6.80 -36.89
C THR A 201 12.65 -7.86 -37.97
N LEU A 202 11.72 -8.80 -37.77
CA LEU A 202 11.44 -9.87 -38.74
C LEU A 202 10.57 -9.37 -39.90
N GLU A 203 9.42 -8.79 -39.57
CA GLU A 203 8.40 -8.40 -40.55
C GLU A 203 7.72 -7.09 -40.10
N SER A 204 7.13 -6.35 -41.03
CA SER A 204 6.43 -5.09 -40.75
C SER A 204 5.13 -5.01 -41.54
N TYR A 205 4.03 -4.74 -40.85
CA TYR A 205 2.68 -4.75 -41.41
C TYR A 205 1.92 -3.46 -41.09
N GLY A 206 0.93 -3.15 -41.92
CA GLY A 206 0.01 -2.04 -41.71
C GLY A 206 0.36 -0.75 -42.47
N LYS A 207 -0.38 0.32 -42.18
CA LYS A 207 -0.19 1.64 -42.75
C LYS A 207 -0.35 2.68 -41.65
N ILE A 208 0.56 3.66 -41.63
CA ILE A 208 0.53 4.78 -40.70
C ILE A 208 0.22 6.08 -41.45
N TYR A 209 -0.58 6.94 -40.84
CA TYR A 209 -0.87 8.27 -41.37
C TYR A 209 0.18 9.26 -40.85
N ALA A 210 0.48 10.28 -41.65
CA ALA A 210 1.35 11.36 -41.20
C ALA A 210 0.71 12.13 -40.04
N TYR A 211 1.51 12.48 -39.04
CA TYR A 211 1.08 13.31 -37.93
C TYR A 211 0.92 14.78 -38.38
N GLU A 212 -0.23 15.38 -38.05
CA GLU A 212 -0.49 16.80 -38.33
C GLU A 212 0.17 17.68 -37.26
N LYS A 213 1.32 18.29 -37.59
CA LYS A 213 2.08 19.18 -36.70
C LYS A 213 1.30 20.41 -36.19
N GLY A 214 0.14 20.71 -36.79
CA GLY A 214 -0.76 21.76 -36.31
C GLY A 214 -1.27 21.50 -34.88
N TYR A 215 -1.37 20.22 -34.47
CA TYR A 215 -1.78 19.85 -33.11
C TYR A 215 -0.78 20.27 -32.04
N ASP A 216 0.49 20.49 -32.38
CA ASP A 216 1.53 20.92 -31.42
C ASP A 216 1.28 22.33 -30.86
N ARG A 217 0.45 23.13 -31.54
CA ARG A 217 0.14 24.51 -31.17
C ARG A 217 -1.13 24.65 -30.31
N ILE A 218 -1.85 23.55 -30.09
CA ILE A 218 -3.06 23.56 -29.26
C ILE A 218 -2.65 23.82 -27.82
N ASN A 219 -3.36 24.75 -27.18
CA ASN A 219 -3.14 25.13 -25.79
C ASN A 219 -4.48 25.46 -25.13
N THR A 220 -4.48 25.77 -23.83
CA THR A 220 -5.72 26.01 -23.08
C THR A 220 -6.48 27.28 -23.49
N LYS A 221 -5.88 28.16 -24.31
CA LYS A 221 -6.55 29.34 -24.89
C LYS A 221 -7.03 29.08 -26.32
N ASN A 222 -6.32 28.23 -27.06
CA ASN A 222 -6.62 27.82 -28.43
C ASN A 222 -6.93 26.32 -28.43
N GLU A 223 -8.07 25.96 -27.85
CA GLU A 223 -8.54 24.58 -27.80
C GLU A 223 -9.15 24.14 -29.13
N ARG A 224 -9.10 22.83 -29.40
CA ARG A 224 -9.77 22.20 -30.54
C ARG A 224 -10.68 21.11 -29.99
N PRO A 225 -11.98 21.10 -30.32
CA PRO A 225 -12.90 20.08 -29.82
C PRO A 225 -12.51 18.70 -30.35
N LEU A 226 -12.57 17.69 -29.48
CA LEU A 226 -12.28 16.30 -29.84
C LEU A 226 -13.36 15.78 -30.79
N GLN A 227 -12.93 15.29 -31.95
CA GLN A 227 -13.83 14.70 -32.94
C GLN A 227 -14.02 13.21 -32.64
N ILE A 228 -15.27 12.76 -32.62
CA ILE A 228 -15.58 11.34 -32.56
C ILE A 228 -15.40 10.79 -33.97
N LEU A 229 -14.36 9.97 -34.15
CA LEU A 229 -14.08 9.30 -35.40
C LEU A 229 -14.48 7.84 -35.28
N ASP A 230 -15.31 7.38 -36.22
CA ASP A 230 -15.62 5.96 -36.34
C ASP A 230 -14.44 5.27 -37.05
N ARG A 231 -13.66 4.51 -36.27
CA ARG A 231 -12.52 3.73 -36.76
C ARG A 231 -12.58 2.34 -36.16
N ILE A 232 -12.33 1.35 -37.00
CA ILE A 232 -12.19 -0.04 -36.57
C ILE A 232 -10.86 -0.16 -35.81
N LYS A 233 -10.93 -0.59 -34.55
CA LYS A 233 -9.77 -0.96 -33.75
C LYS A 233 -9.71 -2.47 -33.64
N TYR A 234 -8.53 -3.03 -33.91
CA TYR A 234 -8.28 -4.45 -33.73
C TYR A 234 -7.74 -4.67 -32.31
N ASN A 235 -8.36 -5.58 -31.57
CA ASN A 235 -7.91 -5.99 -30.25
C ASN A 235 -7.67 -7.52 -30.25
N THR A 236 -6.91 -8.03 -31.21
CA THR A 236 -6.59 -9.46 -31.33
C THR A 236 -5.70 -9.93 -30.18
N THR A 237 -5.89 -11.16 -29.70
CA THR A 237 -4.94 -11.81 -28.78
C THR A 237 -3.79 -12.45 -29.55
N THR A 238 -2.74 -12.88 -28.85
CA THR A 238 -1.54 -13.47 -29.45
C THR A 238 -1.87 -14.74 -30.25
N SER A 239 -2.70 -15.63 -29.72
CA SER A 239 -3.09 -16.87 -30.40
C SER A 239 -4.01 -16.66 -31.59
N ASP A 240 -4.75 -15.55 -31.64
CA ASP A 240 -5.66 -15.21 -32.76
C ASP A 240 -4.95 -14.48 -33.90
N ASP A 241 -3.70 -14.06 -33.71
CA ASP A 241 -2.94 -13.36 -34.73
C ASP A 241 -2.41 -14.33 -35.80
N PRO A 242 -2.83 -14.19 -37.08
CA PRO A 242 -2.44 -15.11 -38.14
C PRO A 242 -0.94 -15.04 -38.48
N VAL A 243 -0.29 -13.89 -38.27
CA VAL A 243 1.17 -13.75 -38.49
C VAL A 243 1.92 -14.49 -37.41
N ILE A 244 1.51 -14.33 -36.14
CA ILE A 244 2.10 -15.06 -35.02
C ILE A 244 1.92 -16.57 -35.19
N GLN A 245 0.75 -17.02 -35.64
CA GLN A 245 0.52 -18.44 -35.95
C GLN A 245 1.47 -18.95 -37.05
N GLN A 246 1.70 -18.17 -38.10
CA GLN A 246 2.65 -18.53 -39.16
C GLN A 246 4.08 -18.62 -38.64
N LEU A 247 4.51 -17.69 -37.78
CA LEU A 247 5.82 -17.70 -37.14
C LEU A 247 5.96 -18.90 -36.16
N ALA A 248 4.90 -19.21 -35.43
CA ALA A 248 4.82 -20.40 -34.58
C ALA A 248 4.95 -21.70 -35.38
N ASN A 249 4.29 -21.80 -36.53
CA ASN A 249 4.40 -22.97 -37.42
C ASN A 249 5.79 -23.14 -38.03
N LYS A 250 6.50 -22.03 -38.26
CA LYS A 250 7.91 -22.02 -38.73
C LYS A 250 8.92 -22.27 -37.61
N GLU A 251 8.47 -22.36 -36.36
CA GLU A 251 9.32 -22.58 -35.16
C GLU A 251 10.39 -21.51 -34.98
N THR A 252 10.07 -20.25 -35.31
CA THR A 252 11.04 -19.14 -35.22
C THR A 252 11.38 -18.74 -33.78
N ALA A 253 10.51 -19.03 -32.81
CA ALA A 253 10.66 -18.66 -31.41
C ALA A 253 9.99 -19.67 -30.46
N THR A 254 10.23 -19.51 -29.16
CA THR A 254 9.63 -20.33 -28.10
C THR A 254 8.50 -19.62 -27.36
N ILE A 255 8.54 -18.29 -27.29
CA ILE A 255 7.57 -17.47 -26.56
C ILE A 255 6.98 -16.44 -27.51
N TYR A 256 5.65 -16.37 -27.52
CA TYR A 256 4.88 -15.45 -28.34
C TYR A 256 4.02 -14.57 -27.42
N ALA A 257 4.01 -13.26 -27.67
CA ALA A 257 3.27 -12.27 -26.90
C ALA A 257 2.97 -11.02 -27.75
N THR A 258 2.01 -10.21 -27.31
CA THR A 258 1.80 -8.83 -27.83
C THR A 258 2.42 -7.78 -26.91
N ASP A 259 2.62 -6.58 -27.46
CA ASP A 259 3.15 -5.41 -26.74
C ASP A 259 2.33 -5.05 -25.50
N SER A 260 1.01 -5.12 -25.58
CA SER A 260 0.10 -4.82 -24.47
C SER A 260 0.32 -5.74 -23.26
N ILE A 261 0.49 -7.04 -23.52
CA ILE A 261 0.72 -8.08 -22.51
C ILE A 261 2.13 -7.96 -21.94
N LEU A 262 3.14 -7.76 -22.80
CA LEU A 262 4.53 -7.54 -22.38
C LEU A 262 4.69 -6.29 -21.50
N SER A 263 4.06 -5.19 -21.90
CA SER A 263 4.09 -3.92 -21.15
C SER A 263 3.51 -4.08 -19.75
N LEU A 264 2.43 -4.85 -19.63
CA LEU A 264 1.82 -5.18 -18.35
C LEU A 264 2.77 -6.00 -17.47
N LEU A 265 3.40 -7.04 -18.00
CA LEU A 265 4.36 -7.86 -17.26
C LEU A 265 5.57 -7.04 -16.78
N MET A 266 6.12 -6.20 -17.65
CA MET A 266 7.23 -5.31 -17.31
C MET A 266 6.86 -4.27 -16.23
N CYS A 267 5.60 -3.81 -16.23
CA CYS A 267 5.11 -2.81 -15.28
C CYS A 267 4.29 -3.41 -14.12
N ALA A 268 4.29 -4.73 -13.94
CA ALA A 268 3.50 -5.43 -12.94
C ALA A 268 3.64 -4.88 -11.51
N PRO A 269 4.84 -4.48 -11.01
CA PRO A 269 5.01 -3.97 -9.65
C PRO A 269 4.26 -2.66 -9.35
N ARG A 270 3.77 -1.95 -10.37
CA ARG A 270 2.98 -0.71 -10.22
C ARG A 270 1.48 -0.96 -10.22
N SER A 271 1.05 -2.18 -10.48
CA SER A 271 -0.37 -2.50 -10.59
C SER A 271 -1.05 -2.46 -9.22
N VAL A 272 -2.25 -1.88 -9.20
CA VAL A 272 -3.11 -1.77 -8.02
C VAL A 272 -4.45 -2.46 -8.26
N TYR A 273 -4.98 -2.35 -9.48
CA TYR A 273 -6.16 -3.09 -9.88
C TYR A 273 -5.77 -4.50 -10.34
N PRO A 274 -6.59 -5.52 -10.00
CA PRO A 274 -6.31 -6.89 -10.38
C PRO A 274 -6.43 -7.07 -11.89
N TRP A 275 -5.56 -7.92 -12.42
CA TRP A 275 -5.50 -8.28 -13.82
C TRP A 275 -5.07 -9.74 -13.97
N ASP A 276 -5.36 -10.32 -15.12
CA ASP A 276 -5.06 -11.71 -15.46
C ASP A 276 -4.52 -11.84 -16.89
N ILE A 277 -3.61 -12.79 -17.09
CA ILE A 277 -3.08 -13.19 -18.40
C ILE A 277 -3.27 -14.70 -18.50
N VAL A 278 -3.67 -15.18 -19.67
CA VAL A 278 -3.79 -16.60 -19.98
C VAL A 278 -2.48 -17.06 -20.60
N ILE A 279 -1.87 -18.11 -20.05
CA ILE A 279 -0.66 -18.71 -20.61
C ILE A 279 -1.03 -20.08 -21.17
N VAL A 280 -0.91 -20.23 -22.49
CA VAL A 280 -1.15 -21.50 -23.19
C VAL A 280 0.19 -22.10 -23.57
N ARG A 281 0.46 -23.32 -23.11
CA ARG A 281 1.67 -24.07 -23.46
C ARG A 281 1.32 -25.19 -24.43
N GLU A 282 1.90 -25.14 -25.62
CA GLU A 282 1.77 -26.16 -26.66
C GLU A 282 3.15 -26.74 -26.98
N GLY A 283 3.45 -27.89 -26.37
CA GLY A 283 4.78 -28.51 -26.48
C GLY A 283 5.88 -27.59 -25.91
N ASN A 284 6.77 -27.12 -26.79
CA ASN A 284 7.86 -26.20 -26.45
C ASN A 284 7.52 -24.70 -26.73
N LYS A 285 6.30 -24.42 -27.17
CA LYS A 285 5.83 -23.06 -27.47
C LYS A 285 4.95 -22.55 -26.35
N LEU A 286 5.10 -21.27 -26.02
CA LEU A 286 4.33 -20.60 -24.98
C LEU A 286 3.67 -19.36 -25.59
N PHE A 287 2.35 -19.33 -25.52
CA PHE A 287 1.52 -18.21 -25.96
C PHE A 287 0.99 -17.46 -24.74
N LEU A 288 1.23 -16.16 -24.72
CA LEU A 288 0.72 -15.24 -23.71
C LEU A 288 -0.50 -14.52 -24.28
N ASP A 289 -1.69 -14.88 -23.81
CA ASP A 289 -2.96 -14.37 -24.29
C ASP A 289 -3.65 -13.47 -23.26
N LYS A 290 -4.45 -12.54 -23.78
CA LYS A 290 -5.41 -11.80 -22.97
C LYS A 290 -6.76 -12.51 -23.02
N ARG A 291 -7.54 -12.38 -21.94
CA ARG A 291 -8.89 -12.93 -21.89
C ARG A 291 -9.89 -12.03 -22.61
N ASP A 292 -10.81 -12.65 -23.35
CA ASP A 292 -11.95 -11.97 -23.95
C ASP A 292 -12.87 -11.36 -22.88
N GLY A 293 -13.18 -10.07 -23.04
CA GLY A 293 -13.95 -9.31 -22.05
C GLY A 293 -13.21 -9.09 -20.72
N GLY A 294 -11.91 -9.37 -20.66
CA GLY A 294 -11.04 -9.00 -19.55
C GLY A 294 -10.84 -7.48 -19.46
N PRO A 295 -10.11 -7.01 -18.43
CA PRO A 295 -9.76 -5.59 -18.30
C PRO A 295 -8.87 -5.07 -19.45
N PHE A 296 -8.39 -5.97 -20.31
CA PHE A 296 -7.52 -5.70 -21.45
C PHE A 296 -8.35 -5.50 -22.74
N GLY A 297 -8.77 -4.26 -23.00
CA GLY A 297 -9.31 -3.90 -24.32
C GLY A 297 -10.26 -2.70 -24.33
N THR A 298 -9.89 -1.67 -25.08
CA THR A 298 -10.73 -0.55 -25.56
C THR A 298 -10.33 -0.17 -26.98
#